data_AF-A0A0F9QDI3-F1
#
_entry.id   AF-A0A0F9QDI3-F1
#
_cell.length_a   1.000
_cell.length_b   1.000
_cell.length_c   1.000
_cell.angle_alpha   90.00
_cell.angle_beta   90.00
_cell.angle_gamma   90.00
#
_symmetry.space_group_name_H-M   'P 1'
#
loop_
_entity.id
_entity.type
_entity.pdbx_description
1 polymer ?
#
loop_
_entity_poly.entity_id
_entity_poly.type
_entity_poly.pdbx_seq_one_letter_code
_entity_poly.pdbx_strand_id
1 'polypeptide(L)'
;MGMFDTLEIKYTLPWPEVQDSTEWQSKDTPTQNLDNYELREDGTLWHEAYDERWVATDDPLFGGHYEKTNKRWEQDKDALDGETIDCHHSVDGTWYTVRFWFRHDVVADAVFQRSELDKPD
;
A
#
# COMPACT_ATOMS: atom_id res chain seq x y z
N MET A 1 -0.01 10.52 -14.10
CA MET A 1 0.68 9.86 -12.97
C MET A 1 -0.23 10.00 -11.77
N GLY A 2 -0.77 8.90 -11.26
CA GLY A 2 -1.62 8.92 -10.06
C GLY A 2 -0.77 8.92 -8.80
N MET A 3 -1.35 9.43 -7.71
CA MET A 3 -0.83 9.30 -6.35
C MET A 3 -1.25 7.92 -5.83
N PHE A 4 -0.30 7.10 -5.36
CA PHE A 4 -0.54 5.76 -4.84
C PHE A 4 0.34 5.55 -3.61
N ASP A 5 -0.16 4.80 -2.64
CA ASP A 5 0.65 4.34 -1.52
C ASP A 5 1.43 3.09 -1.94
N THR A 6 2.60 2.91 -1.32
CA THR A 6 3.43 1.73 -1.53
C THR A 6 3.07 0.69 -0.48
N LEU A 7 2.80 -0.54 -0.92
CA LEU A 7 2.50 -1.66 -0.06
C LEU A 7 3.54 -2.77 -0.26
N GLU A 8 4.27 -3.12 0.79
CA GLU A 8 5.10 -4.32 0.80
C GLU A 8 4.27 -5.51 1.29
N ILE A 9 4.11 -6.54 0.45
CA ILE A 9 3.38 -7.76 0.77
C ILE A 9 4.37 -8.86 1.15
N LYS A 10 4.42 -9.19 2.44
CA LYS A 10 5.17 -10.31 3.03
C LYS A 10 4.26 -11.52 3.30
N TYR A 11 2.95 -11.30 3.33
CA TYR A 11 1.95 -12.37 3.40
C TYR A 11 2.11 -13.32 2.21
N THR A 12 2.08 -14.63 2.48
CA THR A 12 2.26 -15.64 1.43
C THR A 12 1.06 -15.67 0.51
N LEU A 13 1.26 -15.21 -0.73
CA LEU A 13 0.24 -15.26 -1.77
C LEU A 13 0.16 -16.68 -2.35
N PRO A 14 -1.06 -17.26 -2.51
CA PRO A 14 -1.23 -18.62 -3.01
C PRO A 14 -1.06 -18.74 -4.54
N TRP A 15 -0.79 -17.63 -5.25
CA TRP A 15 -0.66 -17.60 -6.71
C TRP A 15 0.82 -17.51 -7.13
N PRO A 16 1.34 -18.54 -7.83
CA PRO A 16 2.75 -18.59 -8.23
C PRO A 16 3.22 -17.39 -9.06
N GLU A 17 2.32 -16.76 -9.82
CA GLU A 17 2.63 -15.64 -10.71
C GLU A 17 3.11 -14.39 -9.98
N VAL A 18 2.78 -14.27 -8.69
CA VAL A 18 3.05 -13.08 -7.87
C VAL A 18 3.70 -13.41 -6.53
N GLN A 19 4.09 -14.67 -6.33
CA GLN A 19 4.64 -15.15 -5.06
C GLN A 19 6.01 -14.53 -4.76
N ASP A 20 6.79 -14.18 -5.79
CA ASP A 20 8.08 -13.50 -5.66
C ASP A 20 7.96 -11.96 -5.64
N SER A 21 6.75 -11.41 -5.82
CA SER A 21 6.50 -9.97 -5.88
C SER A 21 6.18 -9.42 -4.50
N THR A 22 7.10 -8.63 -3.94
CA THR A 22 6.91 -8.00 -2.63
C THR A 22 6.40 -6.56 -2.72
N GLU A 23 6.66 -5.84 -3.80
CA GLU A 23 6.29 -4.41 -3.91
C GLU A 23 5.02 -4.21 -4.75
N TRP A 24 4.01 -3.59 -4.13
CA TRP A 24 2.69 -3.33 -4.70
C TRP A 24 2.30 -1.88 -4.50
N GLN A 25 1.25 -1.44 -5.22
CA GLN A 25 0.68 -0.10 -5.10
C GLN A 25 -0.80 -0.20 -4.77
N SER A 26 -1.29 0.64 -3.87
CA SER A 26 -2.72 0.73 -3.59
C SER A 26 -3.20 2.18 -3.58
N LYS A 27 -4.46 2.36 -3.95
CA LYS A 27 -5.22 3.61 -3.73
C LYS A 27 -6.19 3.47 -2.56
N ASP A 28 -6.42 2.27 -2.06
CA ASP A 28 -7.47 2.00 -1.07
C ASP A 28 -6.91 1.99 0.36
N THR A 29 -5.72 2.56 0.57
CA THR A 29 -5.17 2.66 1.93
C THR A 29 -5.81 3.82 2.71
N PRO A 30 -5.83 3.76 4.05
CA PRO A 30 -6.50 4.76 4.88
C PRO A 30 -6.01 6.21 4.73
N THR A 31 -4.72 6.43 4.50
CA THR A 31 -4.14 7.79 4.49
C THR A 31 -3.95 8.40 3.09
N GLN A 32 -3.90 7.61 2.01
CA GLN A 32 -3.80 8.08 0.61
C GLN A 32 -2.75 9.20 0.35
N ASN A 33 -1.64 9.22 1.11
CA ASN A 33 -0.70 10.33 1.17
C ASN A 33 0.71 9.98 0.69
N LEU A 34 0.84 9.01 -0.23
CA LEU A 34 2.15 8.46 -0.64
C LEU A 34 2.88 7.88 0.58
N ASP A 35 2.14 7.09 1.35
CA ASP A 35 2.63 6.45 2.55
C ASP A 35 3.08 5.01 2.26
N ASN A 36 3.83 4.46 3.21
CA ASN A 36 4.32 3.09 3.14
C ASN A 36 3.49 2.21 4.04
N TYR A 37 3.06 1.08 3.49
CA TYR A 37 2.33 0.04 4.19
C TYR A 37 3.06 -1.30 4.09
N GLU A 38 2.83 -2.16 5.06
CA GLU A 38 3.29 -3.54 5.10
C GLU A 38 2.10 -4.47 5.37
N LEU A 39 1.86 -5.42 4.48
CA LEU A 39 1.05 -6.59 4.79
C LEU A 39 1.98 -7.71 5.26
N ARG A 40 2.04 -7.93 6.58
CA ARG A 40 3.00 -8.84 7.20
C ARG A 40 2.61 -10.32 7.04
N GLU A 41 3.54 -11.21 7.37
CA GLU A 41 3.40 -12.68 7.22
C GLU A 41 2.17 -13.25 7.94
N ASP A 42 1.78 -12.66 9.08
CA ASP A 42 0.62 -13.05 9.87
C ASP A 42 -0.71 -12.51 9.34
N GLY A 43 -0.68 -11.78 8.21
CA GLY A 43 -1.85 -11.18 7.58
C GLY A 43 -2.27 -9.84 8.19
N THR A 44 -1.48 -9.25 9.10
CA THR A 44 -1.77 -7.92 9.65
C THR A 44 -1.26 -6.80 8.73
N LEU A 45 -2.04 -5.72 8.61
CA LEU A 45 -1.62 -4.51 7.89
C LEU A 45 -0.99 -3.49 8.85
N TRP A 46 0.11 -2.91 8.43
CA TRP A 46 0.84 -1.88 9.16
C TRP A 46 1.10 -0.68 8.26
N HIS A 47 1.09 0.52 8.83
CA HIS A 47 1.51 1.73 8.15
C HIS A 47 2.76 2.32 8.82
N GLU A 48 3.63 2.93 8.01
CA GLU A 48 4.76 3.72 8.50
C GLU A 48 4.22 5.09 8.95
N ALA A 49 3.81 5.18 10.20
CA ALA A 49 3.45 6.45 10.83
C ALA A 49 4.69 7.35 10.96
N TYR A 50 4.49 8.66 10.89
CA TYR A 50 5.55 9.64 11.05
C TYR A 50 4.99 10.94 11.63
N ASP A 51 5.89 11.74 12.18
CA ASP A 51 5.61 13.13 12.48
C ASP A 51 6.03 13.97 11.28
N GLU A 52 5.20 14.92 10.87
CA GLU A 52 5.52 15.84 9.79
C GLU A 52 5.82 17.25 10.31
N ARG A 53 6.79 17.91 9.69
CA ARG A 53 7.05 19.33 9.93
C ARG A 53 7.29 20.07 8.62
N TRP A 54 6.75 21.28 8.54
CA TRP A 54 7.05 22.17 7.43
C TRP A 54 8.46 22.74 7.55
N VAL A 55 9.27 22.59 6.51
CA VAL A 55 10.59 23.19 6.38
C VAL A 55 10.53 24.21 5.25
N ALA A 56 10.55 25.49 5.63
CA ALA A 56 10.61 26.58 4.65
C ALA A 56 11.94 26.57 3.91
N THR A 57 11.91 26.79 2.61
CA THR A 57 13.09 26.93 1.75
C THR A 57 12.93 28.18 0.87
N ASP A 58 14.01 28.65 0.27
CA ASP A 58 13.98 29.75 -0.69
C ASP A 58 13.41 29.33 -2.07
N ASP A 59 12.73 28.19 -2.16
CA ASP A 59 12.11 27.71 -3.39
C ASP A 59 10.92 28.62 -3.77
N PRO A 60 10.95 29.29 -4.93
CA PRO A 60 9.93 30.26 -5.32
C PRO A 60 8.61 29.63 -5.78
N LEU A 61 8.56 28.32 -6.02
CA LEU A 61 7.37 27.59 -6.47
C LEU A 61 6.59 26.99 -5.31
N PHE A 62 7.29 26.39 -4.35
CA PHE A 62 6.65 25.65 -3.24
C PHE A 62 6.91 26.25 -1.86
N GLY A 63 7.91 27.14 -1.72
CA GLY A 63 8.22 27.84 -0.45
C GLY A 63 8.71 26.94 0.68
N GLY A 64 8.89 25.65 0.44
CA GLY A 64 9.26 24.65 1.43
C GLY A 64 8.76 23.26 1.06
N HIS A 65 8.93 22.32 1.98
CA HIS A 65 8.42 20.96 1.90
C HIS A 65 8.10 20.42 3.30
N TYR A 66 7.27 19.37 3.36
CA TYR A 66 7.09 18.60 4.58
C TYR A 66 8.20 17.58 4.73
N GLU A 67 8.90 17.61 5.85
CA GLU A 67 9.88 16.60 6.24
C GLU A 67 9.22 15.57 7.17
N LYS A 68 9.27 14.29 6.77
CA LYS A 68 8.79 13.15 7.58
C LYS A 68 9.89 12.75 8.58
N THR A 69 9.57 12.74 9.88
CA THR A 69 10.48 12.42 11.00
C THR A 69 9.84 11.41 11.96
N ASN A 70 10.62 10.83 12.89
CA ASN A 70 10.11 9.86 13.88
C ASN A 70 9.27 8.73 13.28
N LYS A 71 9.76 8.18 12.16
CA LYS A 71 9.10 7.07 11.46
C LYS A 71 8.98 5.85 12.37
N ARG A 72 7.80 5.25 12.40
CA ARG A 72 7.47 4.10 13.23
C ARG A 72 6.37 3.28 12.57
N TRP A 73 6.45 1.97 12.73
CA TRP A 73 5.41 1.08 12.23
C TRP A 73 4.30 0.95 13.25
N GLU A 74 3.08 1.27 12.84
CA GLU A 74 1.85 1.10 13.63
C GLU A 74 0.90 0.15 12.90
N GLN A 75 0.21 -0.71 13.63
CA GLN A 75 -0.76 -1.62 13.04
C GLN A 75 -2.07 -0.86 12.78
N ASP A 76 -2.63 -0.98 11.58
CA ASP A 76 -3.95 -0.45 11.27
C ASP A 76 -5.05 -1.39 11.78
N LYS A 77 -5.40 -1.21 13.06
CA LYS A 77 -6.49 -1.96 13.70
C LYS A 77 -7.87 -1.38 13.41
N ASP A 78 -7.93 -0.09 13.14
CA ASP A 78 -9.21 0.61 13.03
C ASP A 78 -9.77 0.64 11.61
N ALA A 79 -8.98 0.24 10.60
CA ALA A 79 -9.26 0.57 9.21
C ALA A 79 -9.82 -0.57 8.36
N LEU A 80 -9.91 -1.81 8.86
CA LEU A 80 -10.02 -2.95 7.93
C LEU A 80 -11.11 -3.96 8.25
N ASP A 81 -11.86 -3.82 9.34
CA ASP A 81 -12.87 -4.83 9.70
C ASP A 81 -14.08 -4.78 8.75
N GLY A 82 -14.07 -5.62 7.72
CA GLY A 82 -15.05 -5.62 6.62
C GLY A 82 -14.70 -4.73 5.41
N GLU A 83 -13.50 -4.14 5.37
CA GLU A 83 -13.00 -3.38 4.22
C GLU A 83 -12.11 -4.23 3.30
N THR A 84 -11.86 -3.71 2.09
CA THR A 84 -10.98 -4.33 1.12
C THR A 84 -9.88 -3.38 0.67
N ILE A 85 -8.69 -3.92 0.46
CA ILE A 85 -7.59 -3.17 -0.18
C ILE A 85 -7.29 -3.83 -1.53
N ASP A 86 -7.36 -3.04 -2.61
CA ASP A 86 -6.86 -3.46 -3.90
C ASP A 86 -5.39 -3.08 -4.06
N CYS A 87 -4.59 -4.09 -4.36
CA CYS A 87 -3.16 -3.98 -4.54
C CYS A 87 -2.82 -4.29 -5.99
N HIS A 88 -2.10 -3.40 -6.64
CA HIS A 88 -1.72 -3.52 -8.05
C HIS A 88 -0.21 -3.68 -8.18
N HIS A 89 0.20 -4.59 -9.05
CA HIS A 89 1.60 -4.82 -9.42
C HIS A 89 1.70 -5.07 -10.91
N SER A 90 2.80 -4.69 -11.55
CA SER A 90 3.01 -4.95 -12.97
C SER A 90 4.36 -5.61 -13.23
N VAL A 91 4.36 -6.69 -14.00
CA VAL A 91 5.57 -7.35 -14.51
C VAL A 91 5.49 -7.39 -16.02
N ASP A 92 6.50 -6.86 -16.71
CA ASP A 92 6.60 -6.88 -18.18
C ASP A 92 5.34 -6.38 -18.91
N GLY A 93 4.67 -5.37 -18.34
CA GLY A 93 3.44 -4.78 -18.88
C GLY A 93 2.17 -5.58 -18.60
N THR A 94 2.25 -6.74 -17.95
CA THR A 94 1.08 -7.46 -17.41
C THR A 94 0.72 -6.89 -16.05
N TRP A 95 -0.55 -6.55 -15.84
CA TRP A 95 -1.05 -6.06 -14.56
C TRP A 95 -1.65 -7.19 -13.74
N TYR A 96 -1.33 -7.18 -12.46
CA TYR A 96 -1.84 -8.07 -11.44
C TYR A 96 -2.54 -7.25 -10.38
N THR A 97 -3.71 -7.71 -9.97
CA THR A 97 -4.46 -7.12 -8.86
C THR A 97 -4.75 -8.20 -7.84
N VAL A 98 -4.42 -7.94 -6.58
CA VAL A 98 -4.86 -8.74 -5.45
C VAL A 98 -5.75 -7.88 -4.59
N ARG A 99 -6.99 -8.31 -4.39
CA ARG A 99 -7.92 -7.74 -3.43
C ARG A 99 -7.83 -8.54 -2.14
N PHE A 100 -7.54 -7.87 -1.03
CA PHE A 100 -7.55 -8.48 0.30
C PHE A 100 -8.83 -8.11 1.04
N TRP A 101 -9.45 -9.08 1.69
CA TRP A 101 -10.51 -8.86 2.68
C TRP A 101 -9.94 -9.07 4.06
N PHE A 102 -10.26 -8.18 4.98
CA PHE A 102 -9.79 -8.25 6.35
C PHE A 102 -10.94 -8.53 7.32
N ARG A 103 -10.63 -9.30 8.37
CA ARG A 103 -11.53 -9.59 9.48
C ARG A 103 -10.73 -9.79 10.76
N HIS A 104 -11.10 -9.07 11.81
CA HIS A 104 -10.38 -8.98 13.08
C HIS A 104 -8.90 -8.64 12.87
N ASP A 105 -8.64 -7.57 12.12
CA ASP A 105 -7.31 -6.99 11.86
C ASP A 105 -6.32 -7.87 11.07
N VAL A 106 -6.82 -8.96 10.47
CA VAL A 106 -6.02 -9.90 9.67
C VAL A 106 -6.70 -10.21 8.33
N VAL A 107 -5.91 -10.59 7.33
CA VAL A 107 -6.42 -11.11 6.06
C VAL A 107 -7.29 -12.34 6.30
N ALA A 108 -8.54 -12.25 5.86
CA ALA A 108 -9.53 -13.32 5.92
C ALA A 108 -9.68 -14.05 4.59
N ASP A 109 -9.55 -13.32 3.49
CA ASP A 109 -9.63 -13.85 2.13
C ASP A 109 -8.84 -12.95 1.16
N ALA A 110 -8.50 -13.49 0.00
CA ALA A 110 -7.88 -12.74 -1.07
C ALA A 110 -8.31 -13.27 -2.45
N VAL A 111 -8.44 -12.38 -3.42
CA VAL A 111 -8.82 -12.70 -4.80
C VAL A 111 -7.81 -12.06 -5.72
N PHE A 112 -7.35 -12.86 -6.67
CA PHE A 112 -6.37 -12.48 -7.65
C PHE A 112 -7.01 -12.31 -9.02
N GLN A 113 -6.61 -11.25 -9.69
CA GLN A 113 -6.98 -10.97 -11.07
C GLN A 113 -5.73 -10.60 -11.86
N ARG A 114 -5.54 -11.27 -13.00
CA ARG A 114 -4.59 -10.87 -14.04
C ARG A 114 -5.33 -10.04 -15.09
N SER A 115 -4.75 -8.92 -15.49
CA SER A 115 -5.24 -8.06 -16.58
C SER A 115 -4.16 -7.89 -17.64
N GLU A 116 -4.55 -8.06 -18.90
CA GLU A 116 -3.73 -7.80 -20.08
C GLU A 116 -3.93 -6.38 -20.64
N LEU A 117 -4.79 -5.58 -20.00
CA LEU A 117 -5.06 -4.18 -20.35
C LEU A 117 -4.16 -3.22 -19.56
N ASP A 118 -4.02 -1.99 -20.06
CA ASP A 118 -3.36 -0.87 -19.38
C ASP A 118 -3.87 -0.69 -17.94
N LYS A 119 -3.03 -0.09 -17.09
CA LYS A 119 -3.19 0.04 -15.63
C LYS A 119 -4.66 0.22 -15.21
N PRO A 120 -5.21 -0.64 -14.32
CA PRO A 120 -6.57 -0.46 -13.81
C PRO A 120 -6.69 0.89 -13.10
N ASP A 121 -7.80 1.59 -13.38
CA ASP A 121 -8.08 2.96 -12.92
C ASP A 121 -8.21 3.07 -11.40
#